data_AF-A0A924P124-F1
#
_entry.id   AF-A0A924P124-F1
#
_cell.length_a   1.000
_cell.length_b   1.000
_cell.length_c   1.000
_cell.angle_alpha   90.00
_cell.angle_beta   90.00
_cell.angle_gamma   90.00
#
_symmetry.space_group_name_H-M   'P 1'
#
loop_
_entity.id
_entity.type
_entity.pdbx_description
1 polymer ?
#
loop_
_entity_poly.entity_id
_entity_poly.type
_entity_poly.pdbx_seq_one_letter_code
_entity_poly.pdbx_strand_id
1 'polypeptide(L)'
;MKQFLLLLFLFFFMLRLAAQISLPQVQANFGIEADLRTNFFNASFLNGNDDWFSAGDPGTGIFIIDTTGAAGIVNGYGTNPATLNYSFIRNMNYPTSSVVNNRLLMDAVFVRDFHGVDSTVFAAGSNKNAEHPSIWSTPISQSVPAKNEILDVFMHVRRDGPTGADALWMFGGISIENTKGNRYFDFEMFQTDIFYDRSILGFTGYGPDAGHSTWIFDSAGNLTKSGDIILTAEYSSAALTFIEARIWVNKNDLSIKPANFNWSGQFDGANAGAQFGYASIVPIVGKVFYSGLQSASNTWGGPFKIVLADNSVVANYTAGQFMEIAVNLTKLGLDPVLILGGSTCDRPFQKVLVKTRASTSFTAELKDFVGPFDFNLAPKVKLFTDVPIFCGVKSVSNL
;
A
#
# COMPACT_ATOMS: atom_id res chain seq x y z
N MET A 1 32.26 33.57 -22.75
CA MET A 1 31.93 33.34 -21.32
C MET A 1 30.44 33.09 -21.05
N LYS A 2 29.50 33.93 -21.49
CA LYS A 2 28.05 33.73 -21.21
C LYS A 2 27.46 32.41 -21.75
N GLN A 3 27.86 31.97 -22.95
CA GLN A 3 27.39 30.68 -23.51
C GLN A 3 27.99 29.45 -22.80
N PHE A 4 29.20 29.57 -22.25
CA PHE A 4 29.84 28.49 -21.50
C PHE A 4 29.19 28.28 -20.13
N LEU A 5 28.77 29.37 -19.48
CA LEU A 5 27.97 29.32 -18.24
C LEU A 5 26.56 28.73 -18.47
N LEU A 6 25.92 29.00 -19.61
CA LEU A 6 24.62 28.43 -19.96
C LEU A 6 24.70 26.91 -20.21
N LEU A 7 25.78 26.45 -20.87
CA LEU A 7 26.08 25.03 -21.07
C LEU A 7 26.42 24.32 -19.75
N LEU A 8 27.14 24.98 -18.84
CA LEU A 8 27.39 24.45 -17.50
C LEU A 8 26.09 24.34 -16.68
N PHE A 9 25.20 25.33 -16.78
CA PHE A 9 23.91 25.34 -16.08
C PHE A 9 22.94 24.27 -16.63
N LEU A 10 22.95 24.02 -17.95
CA LEU A 10 22.21 22.93 -18.59
C LEU A 10 22.77 21.54 -18.24
N PHE A 11 24.08 21.40 -18.06
CA PHE A 11 24.70 20.15 -17.59
C PHE A 11 24.39 19.85 -16.11
N PHE A 12 24.30 20.87 -15.26
CA PHE A 12 23.94 20.70 -13.85
C PHE A 12 22.46 20.36 -13.62
N PHE A 13 21.56 20.67 -14.58
CA PHE A 13 20.15 20.28 -14.52
C PHE A 13 19.87 18.83 -14.93
N MET A 14 20.84 18.14 -15.55
CA MET A 14 20.70 16.74 -15.98
C MET A 14 21.06 15.73 -14.88
N LEU A 15 21.54 16.18 -13.71
CA LEU A 15 21.76 15.33 -12.55
C LEU A 15 20.49 15.20 -11.70
N ARG A 16 19.37 14.81 -12.32
CA ARG A 16 18.37 14.04 -11.57
C ARG A 16 18.85 12.60 -11.59
N LEU A 17 19.66 12.24 -10.61
CA LEU A 17 19.95 10.84 -10.31
C LEU A 17 18.60 10.18 -9.98
N ALA A 18 18.03 9.49 -10.96
CA ALA A 18 16.89 8.61 -10.75
C ALA A 18 17.37 7.48 -9.83
N ALA A 19 17.09 7.62 -8.53
CA ALA A 19 17.36 6.62 -7.51
C ALA A 19 16.34 5.46 -7.57
N GLN A 20 15.77 5.17 -8.74
CA GLN A 20 14.79 4.11 -8.92
C GLN A 20 15.49 2.83 -9.35
N ILE A 21 15.20 1.72 -8.68
CA ILE A 21 15.56 0.38 -9.17
C ILE A 21 14.39 -0.21 -9.94
N SER A 22 14.60 -0.44 -11.23
CA SER A 22 13.68 -1.11 -12.16
C SER A 22 14.16 -2.51 -12.57
N LEU A 23 15.14 -3.04 -11.85
CA LEU A 23 15.66 -4.40 -12.03
C LEU A 23 15.09 -5.30 -10.93
N PRO A 24 14.88 -6.61 -11.19
CA PRO A 24 14.48 -7.57 -10.16
C PRO A 24 15.37 -7.48 -8.93
N GLN A 25 14.80 -7.44 -7.74
CA GLN A 25 15.54 -7.41 -6.47
C GLN A 25 14.90 -8.36 -5.45
N VAL A 26 15.70 -8.85 -4.51
CA VAL A 26 15.17 -9.48 -3.29
C VAL A 26 15.40 -8.50 -2.15
N GLN A 27 14.34 -8.08 -1.46
CA GLN A 27 14.45 -7.21 -0.27
C GLN A 27 13.80 -7.87 0.92
N ALA A 28 14.51 -7.87 2.04
CA ALA A 28 14.13 -8.57 3.26
C ALA A 28 13.87 -10.08 3.09
N ASN A 29 14.32 -10.73 2.01
CA ASN A 29 13.99 -12.10 1.57
C ASN A 29 12.69 -12.28 0.73
N PHE A 30 12.22 -11.26 -0.01
CA PHE A 30 10.97 -11.32 -0.80
C PHE A 30 11.26 -10.79 -2.19
N GLY A 31 10.76 -11.53 -3.17
CA GLY A 31 10.91 -11.22 -4.58
C GLY A 31 10.24 -9.89 -4.92
N ILE A 32 10.97 -9.03 -5.62
CA ILE A 32 10.42 -7.84 -6.26
C ILE A 32 10.79 -7.96 -7.73
N GLU A 33 9.91 -8.60 -8.49
CA GLU A 33 10.07 -8.88 -9.92
C GLU A 33 8.73 -8.95 -10.65
N ALA A 34 7.62 -8.68 -9.95
CA ALA A 34 6.27 -8.81 -10.44
C ALA A 34 5.94 -10.22 -10.99
N ASP A 35 6.53 -11.26 -10.38
CA ASP A 35 5.99 -12.63 -10.28
C ASP A 35 5.30 -12.75 -8.91
N LEU A 36 4.69 -13.90 -8.62
CA LEU A 36 3.94 -14.11 -7.39
C LEU A 36 4.34 -15.41 -6.67
N ARG A 37 5.46 -16.01 -7.06
CA ARG A 37 5.83 -17.38 -6.69
C ARG A 37 7.02 -17.44 -5.75
N THR A 38 6.75 -17.99 -4.58
CA THR A 38 7.80 -18.40 -3.64
C THR A 38 8.77 -19.37 -4.26
N ASN A 39 10.02 -19.32 -3.83
CA ASN A 39 11.12 -20.14 -4.34
C ASN A 39 11.39 -19.97 -5.84
N PHE A 40 10.82 -18.93 -6.44
CA PHE A 40 11.06 -18.52 -7.81
C PHE A 40 11.52 -17.07 -7.79
N PHE A 41 12.44 -16.72 -8.67
CA PHE A 41 12.93 -15.36 -8.82
C PHE A 41 13.57 -15.21 -10.20
N ASN A 42 13.22 -14.13 -10.90
CA ASN A 42 13.83 -13.76 -12.18
C ASN A 42 13.88 -14.93 -13.19
N ALA A 43 12.72 -15.55 -13.44
CA ALA A 43 12.54 -16.69 -14.35
C ALA A 43 13.29 -17.99 -13.95
N SER A 44 13.74 -18.12 -12.70
CA SER A 44 14.49 -19.29 -12.22
C SER A 44 14.13 -19.69 -10.79
N PHE A 45 14.41 -20.93 -10.41
CA PHE A 45 14.27 -21.35 -9.02
C PHE A 45 15.28 -20.63 -8.13
N LEU A 46 14.80 -20.02 -7.06
CA LEU A 46 15.61 -19.41 -6.02
C LEU A 46 15.14 -19.92 -4.66
N ASN A 47 15.76 -20.99 -4.19
CA ASN A 47 15.43 -21.58 -2.89
C ASN A 47 15.52 -20.54 -1.77
N GLY A 48 14.47 -20.45 -0.96
CA GLY A 48 14.41 -19.58 0.21
C GLY A 48 13.79 -18.20 -0.07
N ASN A 49 13.50 -17.86 -1.34
CA ASN A 49 12.82 -16.61 -1.67
C ASN A 49 11.34 -16.65 -1.27
N ASP A 50 10.88 -15.67 -0.51
CA ASP A 50 9.47 -15.50 -0.17
C ASP A 50 8.74 -14.71 -1.28
N ASP A 51 7.43 -14.89 -1.38
CA ASP A 51 6.59 -14.18 -2.35
C ASP A 51 5.10 -14.26 -1.93
N TRP A 52 4.20 -13.68 -2.71
CA TRP A 52 2.76 -13.63 -2.45
C TRP A 52 2.14 -15.01 -2.30
N PHE A 53 2.45 -15.96 -3.20
CA PHE A 53 1.81 -17.27 -3.30
C PHE A 53 2.80 -18.41 -3.55
N SER A 54 2.35 -19.65 -3.30
CA SER A 54 3.09 -20.85 -3.70
C SER A 54 2.47 -21.51 -4.92
N ALA A 55 3.30 -21.82 -5.91
CA ALA A 55 2.94 -22.67 -7.06
C ALA A 55 3.48 -24.11 -6.92
N GLY A 56 3.96 -24.49 -5.74
CA GLY A 56 4.60 -25.80 -5.50
C GLY A 56 6.08 -25.85 -5.92
N ASP A 57 6.71 -24.69 -6.18
CA ASP A 57 8.14 -24.60 -6.47
C ASP A 57 8.97 -25.06 -5.25
N PRO A 58 9.97 -25.95 -5.44
CA PRO A 58 10.69 -26.56 -4.33
C PRO A 58 11.59 -25.55 -3.61
N GLY A 59 11.55 -25.57 -2.28
CA GLY A 59 12.45 -24.76 -1.45
C GLY A 59 11.88 -24.47 -0.07
N THR A 60 12.53 -23.56 0.63
CA THR A 60 12.24 -23.19 2.03
C THR A 60 11.58 -21.82 2.19
N GLY A 61 11.40 -21.09 1.09
CA GLY A 61 10.69 -19.82 1.04
C GLY A 61 9.21 -20.00 1.38
N ILE A 62 8.62 -18.95 1.93
CA ILE A 62 7.25 -18.94 2.43
C ILE A 62 6.34 -18.06 1.58
N PHE A 63 5.08 -18.48 1.42
CA PHE A 63 4.08 -17.67 0.75
C PHE A 63 3.28 -16.87 1.77
N ILE A 64 3.09 -15.60 1.49
CA ILE A 64 2.63 -14.65 2.50
C ILE A 64 1.11 -14.60 2.62
N ILE A 65 0.35 -14.76 1.53
CA ILE A 65 -1.11 -14.66 1.55
C ILE A 65 -1.75 -16.02 1.86
N ASP A 66 -2.76 -16.05 2.73
CA ASP A 66 -3.55 -17.26 3.01
C ASP A 66 -4.35 -17.69 1.78
N THR A 67 -4.09 -18.90 1.30
CA THR A 67 -4.71 -19.50 0.11
C THR A 67 -5.81 -20.51 0.45
N THR A 68 -6.15 -20.65 1.73
CA THR A 68 -7.16 -21.59 2.21
C THR A 68 -8.50 -21.31 1.53
N GLY A 69 -9.09 -22.38 0.96
CA GLY A 69 -10.36 -22.32 0.26
C GLY A 69 -10.31 -21.72 -1.16
N ALA A 70 -9.11 -21.41 -1.71
CA ALA A 70 -8.97 -20.88 -3.06
C ALA A 70 -9.65 -21.75 -4.13
N ALA A 71 -9.53 -23.08 -4.04
CA ALA A 71 -10.19 -24.01 -4.96
C ALA A 71 -11.73 -23.87 -4.93
N GLY A 72 -12.31 -23.60 -3.76
CA GLY A 72 -13.75 -23.36 -3.61
C GLY A 72 -14.18 -22.04 -4.26
N ILE A 73 -13.40 -20.97 -4.11
CA ILE A 73 -13.63 -19.69 -4.79
C ILE A 73 -13.59 -19.87 -6.31
N VAL A 74 -12.54 -20.51 -6.83
CA VAL A 74 -12.36 -20.72 -8.27
C VAL A 74 -13.47 -21.60 -8.85
N ASN A 75 -13.92 -22.63 -8.12
CA ASN A 75 -15.08 -23.43 -8.52
C ASN A 75 -16.39 -22.59 -8.52
N GLY A 76 -16.50 -21.61 -7.63
CA GLY A 76 -17.60 -20.66 -7.56
C GLY A 76 -17.81 -19.90 -8.87
N TYR A 77 -16.71 -19.43 -9.49
CA TYR A 77 -16.77 -18.69 -10.76
C TYR A 77 -17.51 -19.43 -11.88
N GLY A 78 -17.35 -20.76 -11.96
CA GLY A 78 -18.02 -21.59 -12.97
C GLY A 78 -19.43 -22.06 -12.58
N THR A 79 -19.79 -21.98 -11.29
CA THR A 79 -21.05 -22.54 -10.77
C THR A 79 -22.07 -21.46 -10.37
N ASN A 80 -21.63 -20.26 -10.04
CA ASN A 80 -22.45 -19.11 -9.74
C ASN A 80 -21.84 -17.84 -10.34
N PRO A 81 -22.35 -17.35 -11.49
CA PRO A 81 -21.80 -16.16 -12.17
C PRO A 81 -21.74 -14.91 -11.30
N ALA A 82 -22.59 -14.77 -10.28
CA ALA A 82 -22.55 -13.63 -9.37
C ALA A 82 -21.21 -13.53 -8.60
N THR A 83 -20.53 -14.67 -8.38
CA THR A 83 -19.24 -14.71 -7.67
C THR A 83 -18.08 -14.09 -8.45
N LEU A 84 -18.25 -13.89 -9.76
CA LEU A 84 -17.23 -13.25 -10.59
C LEU A 84 -17.03 -11.78 -10.17
N ASN A 85 -18.07 -11.10 -9.69
CA ASN A 85 -18.00 -9.70 -9.24
C ASN A 85 -18.08 -9.59 -7.70
N TYR A 86 -17.59 -10.58 -6.96
CA TYR A 86 -17.48 -10.48 -5.50
C TYR A 86 -16.08 -10.04 -5.10
N SER A 87 -16.01 -8.91 -4.40
CA SER A 87 -14.83 -8.57 -3.61
C SER A 87 -14.66 -9.53 -2.44
N PHE A 88 -13.41 -9.87 -2.13
CA PHE A 88 -13.06 -10.62 -0.93
C PHE A 88 -11.65 -10.26 -0.47
N ILE A 89 -11.40 -10.53 0.81
CA ILE A 89 -10.12 -10.28 1.48
C ILE A 89 -9.50 -11.61 1.92
N ARG A 90 -8.18 -11.70 1.79
CA ARG A 90 -7.36 -12.77 2.38
C ARG A 90 -6.20 -12.14 3.13
N ASN A 91 -6.02 -12.54 4.38
CA ASN A 91 -4.97 -12.02 5.24
C ASN A 91 -3.69 -12.86 5.11
N MET A 92 -2.70 -12.51 5.90
CA MET A 92 -1.44 -13.24 5.99
C MET A 92 -1.66 -14.71 6.40
N ASN A 93 -0.93 -15.62 5.76
CA ASN A 93 -0.89 -17.05 6.06
C ASN A 93 -0.23 -17.37 7.42
N TYR A 94 0.26 -16.34 8.11
CA TYR A 94 0.95 -16.41 9.39
C TYR A 94 0.29 -15.46 10.39
N PRO A 95 0.38 -15.74 11.70
CA PRO A 95 -0.07 -14.81 12.72
C PRO A 95 0.61 -13.45 12.57
N THR A 96 -0.12 -12.35 12.81
CA THR A 96 0.46 -11.00 12.76
C THR A 96 1.57 -10.84 13.81
N SER A 97 2.61 -10.08 13.45
CA SER A 97 3.80 -9.90 14.30
C SER A 97 4.52 -11.22 14.69
N SER A 98 4.57 -12.20 13.79
CA SER A 98 5.27 -13.47 14.02
C SER A 98 6.66 -13.48 13.37
N VAL A 99 7.61 -14.20 13.99
CA VAL A 99 8.94 -14.41 13.41
C VAL A 99 8.94 -15.73 12.63
N VAL A 100 9.17 -15.65 11.33
CA VAL A 100 9.30 -16.79 10.42
C VAL A 100 10.58 -16.64 9.62
N ASN A 101 11.41 -17.68 9.51
CA ASN A 101 12.67 -17.66 8.77
C ASN A 101 13.55 -16.42 9.08
N ASN A 102 13.65 -16.05 10.37
CA ASN A 102 14.40 -14.88 10.84
C ASN A 102 13.89 -13.52 10.30
N ARG A 103 12.60 -13.44 9.98
CA ARG A 103 11.89 -12.21 9.58
C ARG A 103 10.67 -12.00 10.46
N LEU A 104 10.54 -10.81 11.04
CA LEU A 104 9.32 -10.40 11.74
C LEU A 104 8.28 -9.96 10.70
N LEU A 105 7.31 -10.83 10.44
CA LEU A 105 6.17 -10.55 9.57
C LEU A 105 5.13 -9.76 10.35
N MET A 106 4.82 -8.54 9.90
CA MET A 106 3.89 -7.67 10.62
C MET A 106 2.45 -7.94 10.17
N ASP A 107 2.18 -7.78 8.88
CA ASP A 107 0.89 -8.09 8.29
C ASP A 107 0.99 -8.28 6.78
N ALA A 108 -0.03 -8.89 6.19
CA ALA A 108 -0.22 -8.98 4.76
C ALA A 108 -1.69 -9.15 4.40
N VAL A 109 -2.05 -8.64 3.22
CA VAL A 109 -3.42 -8.72 2.73
C VAL A 109 -3.43 -8.80 1.21
N PHE A 110 -4.39 -9.56 0.71
CA PHE A 110 -4.83 -9.61 -0.67
C PHE A 110 -6.31 -9.21 -0.70
N VAL A 111 -6.67 -8.31 -1.61
CA VAL A 111 -8.03 -7.83 -1.79
C VAL A 111 -8.39 -7.91 -3.27
N ARG A 112 -9.44 -8.67 -3.57
CA ARG A 112 -10.13 -8.66 -4.87
C ARG A 112 -11.07 -7.47 -4.90
N ASP A 113 -11.00 -6.64 -5.93
CA ASP A 113 -11.94 -5.52 -6.10
C ASP A 113 -13.29 -5.99 -6.66
N PHE A 114 -14.30 -5.12 -6.60
CA PHE A 114 -15.37 -5.14 -7.59
C PHE A 114 -14.81 -4.67 -8.93
N HIS A 115 -15.45 -5.08 -10.03
CA HIS A 115 -15.04 -4.64 -11.36
C HIS A 115 -16.23 -4.44 -12.30
N GLY A 116 -15.92 -3.85 -13.43
CA GLY A 116 -16.82 -3.49 -14.51
C GLY A 116 -17.63 -2.26 -14.15
N VAL A 117 -18.79 -2.48 -13.55
CA VAL A 117 -19.77 -1.44 -13.24
C VAL A 117 -20.20 -1.60 -11.79
N ASP A 118 -19.65 -0.77 -10.92
CA ASP A 118 -19.75 -0.94 -9.47
C ASP A 118 -19.70 0.41 -8.70
N SER A 119 -19.68 0.30 -7.37
CA SER A 119 -19.76 1.43 -6.42
C SER A 119 -18.42 1.80 -5.77
N THR A 120 -17.32 1.13 -6.10
CA THR A 120 -15.97 1.40 -5.61
C THR A 120 -15.23 2.38 -6.52
N VAL A 121 -15.99 3.33 -7.07
CA VAL A 121 -15.55 4.30 -8.08
C VAL A 121 -15.68 5.71 -7.53
N PHE A 122 -14.76 6.61 -7.90
CA PHE A 122 -14.96 8.04 -7.71
C PHE A 122 -15.75 8.63 -8.88
N ALA A 123 -16.88 9.27 -8.58
CA ALA A 123 -17.72 9.91 -9.58
C ALA A 123 -17.00 11.10 -10.24
N ALA A 124 -17.53 11.60 -11.35
CA ALA A 124 -17.03 12.86 -11.93
C ALA A 124 -17.25 14.03 -10.95
N GLY A 125 -16.24 14.87 -10.78
CA GLY A 125 -16.20 15.91 -9.76
C GLY A 125 -14.83 15.92 -9.09
N SER A 126 -14.48 17.03 -8.42
CA SER A 126 -13.18 17.14 -7.74
C SER A 126 -13.11 16.11 -6.62
N ASN A 127 -12.52 14.96 -6.94
CA ASN A 127 -12.12 13.90 -6.03
C ASN A 127 -10.61 13.80 -6.13
N LYS A 128 -9.88 14.33 -5.15
CA LYS A 128 -8.43 14.43 -5.15
C LYS A 128 -7.87 13.93 -3.83
N ASN A 129 -6.62 13.47 -3.84
CA ASN A 129 -5.95 12.94 -2.65
C ASN A 129 -5.95 13.90 -1.46
N ALA A 130 -5.83 15.21 -1.68
CA ALA A 130 -5.73 16.19 -0.61
C ALA A 130 -7.08 16.79 -0.16
N GLU A 131 -8.19 16.33 -0.75
CA GLU A 131 -9.53 16.74 -0.35
C GLU A 131 -10.02 15.95 0.86
N HIS A 132 -10.99 16.51 1.56
CA HIS A 132 -11.58 15.85 2.71
C HIS A 132 -12.39 14.63 2.25
N PRO A 133 -12.21 13.41 2.82
CA PRO A 133 -12.92 12.22 2.33
C PRO A 133 -14.45 12.32 2.33
N SER A 134 -15.02 13.15 3.22
CA SER A 134 -16.48 13.38 3.25
C SER A 134 -17.05 14.13 2.04
N ILE A 135 -16.20 14.78 1.22
CA ILE A 135 -16.64 15.45 0.00
C ILE A 135 -16.35 14.61 -1.25
N TRP A 136 -15.68 13.47 -1.09
CA TRP A 136 -15.55 12.54 -2.19
C TRP A 136 -16.91 11.98 -2.58
N SER A 137 -17.20 12.04 -3.87
CA SER A 137 -18.45 11.55 -4.43
C SER A 137 -18.25 10.16 -5.01
N THR A 138 -19.09 9.22 -4.60
CA THR A 138 -19.12 7.85 -5.12
C THR A 138 -20.52 7.55 -5.68
N PRO A 139 -20.62 6.90 -6.86
CA PRO A 139 -21.91 6.58 -7.46
C PRO A 139 -22.46 5.26 -6.93
N ILE A 140 -23.77 5.04 -7.09
CA ILE A 140 -24.38 3.71 -6.87
C ILE A 140 -23.71 2.66 -7.76
N SER A 141 -23.44 3.05 -9.00
CA SER A 141 -22.83 2.19 -10.00
C SER A 141 -22.29 3.03 -11.16
N GLN A 142 -21.02 2.82 -11.55
CA GLN A 142 -20.39 3.48 -12.68
C GLN A 142 -19.28 2.59 -13.25
N SER A 143 -18.98 2.71 -14.54
CA SER A 143 -17.79 2.09 -15.11
C SER A 143 -16.52 2.89 -14.83
N VAL A 144 -15.41 2.17 -14.76
CA VAL A 144 -14.06 2.73 -14.66
C VAL A 144 -13.37 2.61 -16.02
N PRO A 145 -12.58 3.62 -16.45
CA PRO A 145 -11.70 3.42 -17.60
C PRO A 145 -10.73 2.26 -17.34
N ALA A 146 -10.61 1.30 -18.25
CA ALA A 146 -9.86 0.05 -18.03
C ALA A 146 -8.39 0.22 -17.57
N LYS A 147 -7.74 1.35 -17.87
CA LYS A 147 -6.36 1.64 -17.37
C LYS A 147 -6.31 2.04 -15.88
N ASN A 148 -7.46 2.36 -15.32
CA ASN A 148 -7.69 2.83 -13.95
C ASN A 148 -8.42 1.79 -13.10
N GLU A 149 -8.96 0.74 -13.72
CA GLU A 149 -9.76 -0.30 -13.09
C GLU A 149 -8.86 -1.30 -12.38
N ILE A 150 -8.99 -1.36 -11.06
CA ILE A 150 -8.24 -2.25 -10.19
C ILE A 150 -8.95 -3.61 -10.20
N LEU A 151 -8.17 -4.70 -10.24
CA LEU A 151 -8.68 -6.07 -10.11
C LEU A 151 -8.27 -6.68 -8.77
N ASP A 152 -7.00 -6.48 -8.39
CA ASP A 152 -6.42 -7.05 -7.18
C ASP A 152 -5.45 -6.05 -6.54
N VAL A 153 -5.42 -6.03 -5.21
CA VAL A 153 -4.45 -5.31 -4.40
C VAL A 153 -3.79 -6.24 -3.42
N PHE A 154 -2.48 -6.07 -3.28
CA PHE A 154 -1.63 -6.80 -2.36
C PHE A 154 -0.88 -5.80 -1.49
N MET A 155 -0.77 -6.09 -0.20
CA MET A 155 0.14 -5.38 0.68
C MET A 155 0.79 -6.33 1.66
N HIS A 156 2.06 -6.09 1.97
CA HIS A 156 2.79 -6.81 2.99
C HIS A 156 3.76 -5.87 3.70
N VAL A 157 3.86 -5.98 5.02
CA VAL A 157 4.87 -5.29 5.81
C VAL A 157 5.61 -6.28 6.68
N ARG A 158 6.94 -6.15 6.71
CA ARG A 158 7.81 -6.95 7.57
C ARG A 158 9.14 -6.26 7.85
N ARG A 159 9.89 -6.83 8.78
CA ARG A 159 11.26 -6.43 9.10
C ARG A 159 12.27 -7.31 8.36
N ASP A 160 13.39 -6.72 7.97
CA ASP A 160 14.58 -7.43 7.45
C ASP A 160 15.42 -8.03 8.59
N GLY A 161 14.75 -8.79 9.46
CA GLY A 161 15.31 -9.38 10.67
C GLY A 161 14.20 -9.73 11.66
N PRO A 162 14.53 -10.38 12.79
CA PRO A 162 13.54 -10.89 13.72
C PRO A 162 13.03 -9.84 14.73
N THR A 163 13.60 -8.63 14.75
CA THR A 163 13.33 -7.62 15.78
C THR A 163 12.71 -6.34 15.21
N GLY A 164 12.10 -5.54 16.09
CA GLY A 164 11.60 -4.21 15.74
C GLY A 164 12.68 -3.19 15.37
N ALA A 165 13.95 -3.47 15.66
CA ALA A 165 15.07 -2.59 15.31
C ALA A 165 15.56 -2.81 13.87
N ASP A 166 15.19 -3.93 13.25
CA ASP A 166 15.57 -4.27 11.88
C ASP A 166 14.80 -3.41 10.87
N ALA A 167 15.33 -3.27 9.65
CA ALA A 167 14.75 -2.37 8.65
C ALA A 167 13.32 -2.77 8.29
N LEU A 168 12.39 -1.82 8.37
CA LEU A 168 10.99 -1.96 7.99
C LEU A 168 10.83 -1.83 6.47
N TRP A 169 10.21 -2.84 5.88
CA TRP A 169 9.87 -2.88 4.47
C TRP A 169 8.37 -3.01 4.28
N MET A 170 7.86 -2.22 3.35
CA MET A 170 6.51 -2.34 2.80
C MET A 170 6.60 -2.81 1.36
N PHE A 171 5.76 -3.77 1.01
CA PHE A 171 5.57 -4.29 -0.33
C PHE A 171 4.13 -4.02 -0.73
N GLY A 172 3.93 -3.59 -1.98
CA GLY A 172 2.62 -3.34 -2.56
C GLY A 172 2.53 -4.00 -3.92
N GLY A 173 1.41 -4.62 -4.22
CA GLY A 173 1.09 -5.19 -5.52
C GLY A 173 -0.28 -4.70 -5.99
N ILE A 174 -0.43 -4.50 -7.28
CA ILE A 174 -1.71 -4.12 -7.88
C ILE A 174 -1.83 -4.74 -9.27
N SER A 175 -2.98 -5.34 -9.58
CA SER A 175 -3.32 -5.69 -10.96
C SER A 175 -4.50 -4.87 -11.46
N ILE A 176 -4.48 -4.60 -12.76
CA ILE A 176 -5.49 -3.77 -13.43
C ILE A 176 -6.05 -4.45 -14.68
N GLU A 177 -7.16 -3.93 -15.19
CA GLU A 177 -7.79 -4.48 -16.38
C GLU A 177 -6.94 -4.30 -17.66
N ASN A 178 -6.40 -3.10 -17.90
CA ASN A 178 -5.70 -2.80 -19.15
C ASN A 178 -4.30 -2.19 -18.96
N THR A 179 -3.33 -2.73 -19.71
CA THR A 179 -1.91 -2.36 -19.62
C THR A 179 -1.50 -1.20 -20.53
N LYS A 180 -2.42 -0.65 -21.33
CA LYS A 180 -2.13 0.45 -22.25
C LYS A 180 -2.21 1.81 -21.57
N GLY A 181 -1.16 2.60 -21.78
CA GLY A 181 -1.05 3.96 -21.28
C GLY A 181 -0.36 4.03 -19.91
N ASN A 182 -0.26 5.25 -19.40
CA ASN A 182 0.34 5.50 -18.11
C ASN A 182 -0.69 5.29 -16.99
N ARG A 183 -0.20 4.78 -15.86
CA ARG A 183 -1.00 4.31 -14.73
C ARG A 183 -0.43 4.87 -13.44
N TYR A 184 -1.32 5.30 -12.56
CA TYR A 184 -0.95 6.12 -11.40
C TYR A 184 -1.74 5.61 -10.20
N PHE A 185 -1.02 5.12 -9.21
CA PHE A 185 -1.57 4.44 -8.05
C PHE A 185 -1.13 5.14 -6.78
N ASP A 186 -2.04 5.21 -5.82
CA ASP A 186 -1.73 5.75 -4.51
C ASP A 186 -2.17 4.76 -3.44
N PHE A 187 -1.21 4.34 -2.62
CA PHE A 187 -1.44 3.54 -1.41
C PHE A 187 -1.50 4.51 -0.23
N GLU A 188 -2.71 4.83 0.22
CA GLU A 188 -2.94 5.73 1.33
C GLU A 188 -3.18 4.94 2.62
N MET A 189 -2.40 5.27 3.64
CA MET A 189 -2.36 4.59 4.93
C MET A 189 -2.79 5.57 6.02
N PHE A 190 -3.91 5.28 6.67
CA PHE A 190 -4.52 6.14 7.68
C PHE A 190 -4.21 5.65 9.10
N GLN A 191 -4.03 6.60 10.02
CA GLN A 191 -4.03 6.34 11.46
C GLN A 191 -5.45 6.13 12.01
N THR A 192 -6.47 6.69 11.36
CA THR A 192 -7.87 6.58 11.81
C THR A 192 -8.58 5.40 11.19
N ASP A 193 -9.68 5.00 11.83
CA ASP A 193 -10.61 4.00 11.31
C ASP A 193 -11.53 4.60 10.23
N ILE A 194 -10.97 4.96 9.08
CA ILE A 194 -11.77 5.38 7.94
C ILE A 194 -12.55 4.20 7.35
N PHE A 195 -13.80 4.42 6.98
CA PHE A 195 -14.69 3.42 6.37
C PHE A 195 -15.40 3.97 5.15
N TYR A 196 -15.68 3.09 4.18
CA TYR A 196 -16.60 3.35 3.09
C TYR A 196 -17.90 2.58 3.30
N ASP A 197 -19.02 3.28 3.28
CA ASP A 197 -20.35 2.68 3.41
C ASP A 197 -21.13 2.82 2.10
N ARG A 198 -21.35 1.68 1.45
CA ARG A 198 -22.06 1.58 0.16
C ARG A 198 -23.54 1.91 0.25
N SER A 199 -24.15 1.90 1.44
CA SER A 199 -25.54 2.30 1.60
C SER A 199 -25.73 3.81 1.54
N ILE A 200 -24.73 4.57 1.98
CA ILE A 200 -24.72 6.04 1.95
C ILE A 200 -23.80 6.62 0.88
N LEU A 201 -23.02 5.77 0.19
CA LEU A 201 -22.08 6.14 -0.88
C LEU A 201 -21.06 7.19 -0.41
N GLY A 202 -20.48 6.98 0.77
CA GLY A 202 -19.60 7.96 1.39
C GLY A 202 -18.64 7.41 2.41
N PHE A 203 -17.64 8.23 2.73
CA PHE A 203 -16.60 7.93 3.70
C PHE A 203 -16.93 8.51 5.09
N THR A 204 -16.61 7.75 6.13
CA THR A 204 -16.75 8.14 7.54
C THR A 204 -15.50 7.75 8.33
N GLY A 205 -15.37 8.18 9.59
CA GLY A 205 -14.23 7.80 10.44
C GLY A 205 -12.89 8.45 10.06
N TYR A 206 -12.96 9.57 9.34
CA TYR A 206 -11.80 10.37 8.93
C TYR A 206 -11.22 11.19 10.10
N GLY A 207 -9.97 11.62 9.96
CA GLY A 207 -9.25 12.40 10.98
C GLY A 207 -9.69 13.87 11.10
N PRO A 208 -9.33 14.54 12.20
CA PRO A 208 -9.79 15.90 12.50
C PRO A 208 -9.15 16.97 11.61
N ASP A 209 -7.98 16.71 11.05
CA ASP A 209 -7.17 17.70 10.35
C ASP A 209 -7.45 17.67 8.86
N ALA A 210 -8.63 18.21 8.49
CA ALA A 210 -9.18 18.14 7.15
C ALA A 210 -9.29 16.70 6.61
N GLY A 211 -9.78 15.79 7.46
CA GLY A 211 -10.10 14.42 7.10
C GLY A 211 -8.99 13.41 7.36
N HIS A 212 -7.87 13.86 7.94
CA HIS A 212 -6.64 13.09 8.06
C HIS A 212 -6.01 13.26 9.45
N SER A 213 -5.01 12.43 9.76
CA SER A 213 -4.17 12.56 10.95
C SER A 213 -2.83 13.22 10.62
N THR A 214 -2.52 14.32 11.31
CA THR A 214 -1.30 15.10 11.09
C THR A 214 -0.08 14.50 11.79
N TRP A 215 1.05 14.46 11.07
CA TRP A 215 2.39 14.26 11.64
C TRP A 215 2.83 15.49 12.42
N ILE A 216 3.32 15.31 13.65
CA ILE A 216 3.72 16.42 14.54
C ILE A 216 5.21 16.36 14.84
N PHE A 217 5.85 17.52 14.77
CA PHE A 217 7.28 17.72 15.01
C PHE A 217 7.51 18.57 16.25
N ASP A 218 8.61 18.31 16.97
CA ASP A 218 9.15 19.27 17.93
C ASP A 218 9.96 20.37 17.21
N SER A 219 10.44 21.35 17.97
CA SER A 219 11.24 22.46 17.43
C SER A 219 12.62 22.04 16.90
N ALA A 220 13.10 20.86 17.26
CA ALA A 220 14.34 20.28 16.75
C ALA A 220 14.11 19.42 15.49
N GLY A 221 12.86 19.25 15.07
CA GLY A 221 12.49 18.45 13.91
C GLY A 221 12.35 16.96 14.19
N ASN A 222 12.37 16.54 15.45
CA ASN A 222 12.06 15.17 15.81
C ASN A 222 10.55 14.95 15.72
N LEU A 223 10.17 13.77 15.26
CA LEU A 223 8.78 13.35 15.24
C LEU A 223 8.30 13.01 16.64
N THR A 224 7.13 13.54 16.98
CA THR A 224 6.45 13.28 18.27
C THR A 224 5.13 12.54 18.10
N LYS A 225 4.57 12.56 16.89
CA LYS A 225 3.34 11.84 16.53
C LYS A 225 3.37 11.46 15.05
N SER A 226 3.01 10.21 14.74
CA SER A 226 2.75 9.74 13.38
C SER A 226 1.38 10.19 12.88
N GLY A 227 1.29 10.40 11.58
CA GLY A 227 0.07 10.75 10.85
C GLY A 227 -0.13 9.87 9.63
N ASP A 228 -0.95 10.33 8.70
CA ASP A 228 -1.26 9.59 7.48
C ASP A 228 -0.11 9.66 6.48
N ILE A 229 0.08 8.59 5.70
CA ILE A 229 1.09 8.49 4.63
C ILE A 229 0.38 8.14 3.34
N ILE A 230 0.85 8.70 2.23
CA ILE A 230 0.50 8.23 0.90
C ILE A 230 1.76 7.89 0.12
N LEU A 231 1.78 6.68 -0.44
CA LEU A 231 2.82 6.23 -1.35
C LEU A 231 2.26 6.19 -2.76
N THR A 232 2.81 7.04 -3.61
CA THR A 232 2.43 7.15 -5.01
C THR A 232 3.40 6.31 -5.85
N ALA A 233 2.86 5.49 -6.75
CA ALA A 233 3.61 4.77 -7.76
C ALA A 233 3.06 5.08 -9.16
N GLU A 234 3.96 5.43 -10.08
CA GLU A 234 3.60 5.74 -11.47
C GLU A 234 4.30 4.79 -12.42
N TYR A 235 3.53 4.21 -13.34
CA TYR A 235 4.01 3.30 -14.35
C TYR A 235 3.71 3.86 -15.73
N SER A 236 4.74 3.97 -16.56
CA SER A 236 4.58 4.09 -18.01
C SER A 236 4.22 2.73 -18.61
N SER A 237 4.02 2.66 -19.93
CA SER A 237 3.75 1.40 -20.63
C SER A 237 4.83 0.31 -20.46
N ALA A 238 6.07 0.69 -20.13
CA ALA A 238 7.20 -0.25 -20.12
C ALA A 238 7.91 -0.41 -18.76
N ALA A 239 7.69 0.50 -17.80
CA ALA A 239 8.34 0.44 -16.50
C ALA A 239 7.67 1.38 -15.49
N LEU A 240 7.92 1.12 -14.21
CA LEU A 240 7.80 2.11 -13.15
C LEU A 240 8.61 3.36 -13.57
N THR A 241 8.06 4.54 -13.36
CA THR A 241 8.70 5.82 -13.70
C THR A 241 8.93 6.71 -12.50
N PHE A 242 8.18 6.50 -11.42
CA PHE A 242 8.22 7.35 -10.25
C PHE A 242 7.64 6.63 -9.04
N ILE A 243 8.32 6.74 -7.89
CA ILE A 243 7.72 6.50 -6.58
C ILE A 243 7.97 7.72 -5.70
N GLU A 244 6.92 8.16 -5.03
CA GLU A 244 6.96 9.28 -4.11
C GLU A 244 6.26 8.92 -2.81
N ALA A 245 6.85 9.35 -1.70
CA ALA A 245 6.21 9.30 -0.41
C ALA A 245 5.81 10.71 0.02
N ARG A 246 4.60 10.84 0.54
CA ARG A 246 4.13 12.06 1.16
C ARG A 246 3.49 11.78 2.51
N ILE A 247 3.57 12.75 3.40
CA ILE A 247 3.00 12.68 4.75
C ILE A 247 2.02 13.84 4.96
N TRP A 248 0.94 13.59 5.70
CA TRP A 248 -0.04 14.62 6.01
C TRP A 248 0.49 15.55 7.12
N VAL A 249 0.62 16.84 6.82
CA VAL A 249 1.22 17.82 7.73
C VAL A 249 0.40 19.10 7.81
N ASN A 250 0.62 19.84 8.90
CA ASN A 250 0.25 21.25 8.95
C ASN A 250 1.27 22.05 8.12
N LYS A 251 0.80 22.96 7.26
CA LYS A 251 1.63 23.79 6.39
C LYS A 251 2.70 24.60 7.14
N ASN A 252 2.44 24.99 8.38
CA ASN A 252 3.40 25.73 9.20
C ASN A 252 4.65 24.89 9.53
N ASP A 253 4.51 23.56 9.58
CA ASP A 253 5.59 22.63 9.89
C ASP A 253 6.58 22.47 8.74
N LEU A 254 6.24 22.94 7.53
CA LEU A 254 7.19 23.00 6.40
C LEU A 254 8.40 23.91 6.69
N SER A 255 8.30 24.79 7.68
CA SER A 255 9.41 25.62 8.15
C SER A 255 10.37 24.87 9.10
N ILE A 256 9.94 23.74 9.65
CA ILE A 256 10.75 22.87 10.51
C ILE A 256 11.61 21.99 9.62
N LYS A 257 12.88 21.84 9.97
CA LYS A 257 13.79 20.90 9.30
C LYS A 257 13.66 19.53 9.97
N PRO A 258 13.08 18.50 9.33
CA PRO A 258 12.89 17.19 9.96
C PRO A 258 14.24 16.50 10.23
N ALA A 259 14.30 15.73 11.31
CA ALA A 259 15.50 15.02 11.73
C ALA A 259 15.78 13.72 10.95
N ASN A 260 14.73 13.12 10.35
CA ASN A 260 14.79 11.77 9.76
C ASN A 260 14.67 11.74 8.22
N PHE A 261 14.18 12.83 7.61
CA PHE A 261 13.99 12.97 6.16
C PHE A 261 14.16 14.42 5.74
N ASN A 262 14.22 14.68 4.44
CA ASN A 262 14.15 16.03 3.88
C ASN A 262 12.80 16.26 3.20
N TRP A 263 12.28 17.48 3.29
CA TRP A 263 11.21 17.93 2.39
C TRP A 263 11.73 17.92 0.95
N SER A 264 10.94 17.38 0.01
CA SER A 264 11.26 17.46 -1.42
C SER A 264 10.86 18.82 -2.03
N GLY A 265 10.00 19.57 -1.32
CA GLY A 265 9.52 20.90 -1.71
C GLY A 265 8.12 20.92 -2.34
N GLN A 266 7.42 19.79 -2.45
CA GLN A 266 6.01 19.75 -2.86
C GLN A 266 5.07 19.69 -1.65
N PHE A 267 3.98 20.44 -1.72
CA PHE A 267 2.88 20.42 -0.73
C PHE A 267 1.56 20.62 -1.46
N ASP A 268 0.65 19.66 -1.30
CA ASP A 268 -0.67 19.69 -1.93
C ASP A 268 -1.76 19.53 -0.87
N GLY A 269 -2.55 20.59 -0.69
CA GLY A 269 -3.77 20.57 0.12
C GLY A 269 -5.02 20.65 -0.77
N ALA A 270 -6.22 20.66 -0.16
CA ALA A 270 -7.49 20.67 -0.89
C ALA A 270 -7.63 21.85 -1.89
N ASN A 271 -7.01 22.99 -1.61
CA ASN A 271 -7.02 24.18 -2.46
C ASN A 271 -5.80 25.07 -2.22
N ALA A 272 -5.66 26.10 -3.06
CA ALA A 272 -4.64 27.14 -2.90
C ALA A 272 -4.92 27.95 -1.62
N GLY A 273 -4.23 27.60 -0.53
CA GLY A 273 -4.42 28.22 0.78
C GLY A 273 -4.73 27.24 1.90
N ALA A 274 -4.89 25.95 1.60
CA ALA A 274 -5.13 24.92 2.60
C ALA A 274 -4.06 24.93 3.71
N GLN A 275 -4.52 24.82 4.96
CA GLN A 275 -3.68 24.73 6.15
C GLN A 275 -3.03 23.36 6.30
N PHE A 276 -3.71 22.31 5.83
CA PHE A 276 -3.24 20.93 5.89
C PHE A 276 -3.12 20.36 4.48
N GLY A 277 -2.22 19.42 4.31
CA GLY A 277 -1.97 18.78 3.02
C GLY A 277 -0.85 17.76 3.07
N TYR A 278 -0.69 17.05 1.95
CA TYR A 278 0.39 16.09 1.75
C TYR A 278 1.68 16.80 1.35
N ALA A 279 2.69 16.73 2.23
CA ALA A 279 4.04 17.19 1.95
C ALA A 279 4.91 16.03 1.46
N SER A 280 5.60 16.24 0.35
CA SER A 280 6.49 15.24 -0.23
C SER A 280 7.84 15.19 0.48
N ILE A 281 8.34 13.99 0.70
CA ILE A 281 9.54 13.71 1.48
C ILE A 281 10.51 12.80 0.74
N VAL A 282 11.79 12.92 1.07
CA VAL A 282 12.87 12.07 0.57
C VAL A 282 13.83 11.69 1.69
N PRO A 283 14.52 10.55 1.60
CA PRO A 283 15.56 10.19 2.56
C PRO A 283 16.65 11.27 2.71
N ILE A 284 17.23 11.41 3.91
CA ILE A 284 18.34 12.36 4.16
C ILE A 284 19.54 12.11 3.26
N VAL A 285 19.83 10.83 2.99
CA VAL A 285 20.93 10.41 2.12
C VAL A 285 20.31 9.89 0.83
N GLY A 286 20.81 10.34 -0.33
CA GLY A 286 20.35 9.97 -1.68
C GLY A 286 20.59 8.50 -2.06
N LYS A 287 20.14 7.57 -1.23
CA LYS A 287 20.15 6.13 -1.46
C LYS A 287 18.77 5.71 -1.92
N VAL A 288 18.73 4.76 -2.84
CA VAL A 288 17.49 4.11 -3.26
C VAL A 288 16.74 3.57 -2.04
N PHE A 289 15.49 4.01 -1.86
CA PHE A 289 14.59 3.56 -0.81
C PHE A 289 13.42 2.75 -1.36
N TYR A 290 13.34 2.58 -2.68
CA TYR A 290 12.27 1.85 -3.33
C TYR A 290 12.75 1.08 -4.56
N SER A 291 11.98 0.07 -4.92
CA SER A 291 12.09 -0.65 -6.20
C SER A 291 10.70 -0.97 -6.70
N GLY A 292 10.56 -1.21 -8.00
CA GLY A 292 9.31 -1.76 -8.51
C GLY A 292 9.39 -2.16 -9.96
N LEU A 293 8.58 -3.15 -10.29
CA LEU A 293 8.52 -3.80 -11.60
C LEU A 293 7.07 -4.05 -12.00
N GLN A 294 6.91 -4.51 -13.24
CA GLN A 294 5.65 -4.93 -13.80
C GLN A 294 5.80 -6.31 -14.41
N SER A 295 4.73 -7.09 -14.40
CA SER A 295 4.76 -8.51 -14.75
C SER A 295 5.20 -8.72 -16.19
N ALA A 296 5.95 -9.80 -16.42
CA ALA A 296 6.19 -10.29 -17.77
C ALA A 296 4.89 -10.88 -18.36
N SER A 297 4.91 -11.17 -19.66
CA SER A 297 3.81 -11.92 -20.28
C SER A 297 3.71 -13.32 -19.68
N ASN A 298 2.49 -13.82 -19.51
CA ASN A 298 2.21 -15.16 -18.99
C ASN A 298 2.72 -15.38 -17.55
N THR A 299 2.71 -14.33 -16.73
CA THR A 299 3.02 -14.42 -15.30
C THR A 299 1.85 -15.05 -14.57
N TRP A 300 2.09 -16.06 -13.73
CA TRP A 300 1.02 -16.77 -13.02
C TRP A 300 0.32 -15.85 -12.01
N GLY A 301 -1.01 -15.73 -12.10
CA GLY A 301 -1.82 -14.82 -11.28
C GLY A 301 -2.24 -15.36 -9.91
N GLY A 302 -1.61 -16.44 -9.45
CA GLY A 302 -1.91 -17.01 -8.14
C GLY A 302 -3.10 -17.99 -8.09
N PRO A 303 -3.44 -18.46 -6.88
CA PRO A 303 -4.40 -19.54 -6.67
C PRO A 303 -5.86 -19.11 -6.83
N PHE A 304 -6.15 -17.81 -6.70
CA PHE A 304 -7.51 -17.27 -6.83
C PHE A 304 -7.93 -17.00 -8.28
N LYS A 305 -7.01 -17.18 -9.23
CA LYS A 305 -7.15 -16.73 -10.63
C LYS A 305 -7.40 -15.22 -10.72
N ILE A 306 -7.38 -14.73 -11.96
CA ILE A 306 -7.69 -13.34 -12.27
C ILE A 306 -9.08 -13.34 -12.91
N VAL A 307 -9.95 -12.45 -12.45
CA VAL A 307 -11.23 -12.20 -13.11
C VAL A 307 -11.13 -10.82 -13.75
N LEU A 308 -11.31 -10.75 -15.06
CA LEU A 308 -11.26 -9.50 -15.81
C LEU A 308 -12.62 -8.80 -15.77
N ALA A 309 -12.66 -7.52 -16.15
CA ALA A 309 -13.86 -6.71 -16.17
C ALA A 309 -14.98 -7.29 -17.05
N ASP A 310 -14.63 -8.05 -18.09
CA ASP A 310 -15.56 -8.79 -18.94
C ASP A 310 -16.07 -10.12 -18.32
N ASN A 311 -15.71 -10.39 -17.07
CA ASN A 311 -15.95 -11.61 -16.30
C ASN A 311 -15.26 -12.86 -16.84
N SER A 312 -14.29 -12.72 -17.74
CA SER A 312 -13.42 -13.84 -18.11
C SER A 312 -12.47 -14.18 -16.96
N VAL A 313 -12.25 -15.49 -16.76
CA VAL A 313 -11.33 -16.00 -15.74
C VAL A 313 -10.06 -16.47 -16.42
N VAL A 314 -8.94 -15.84 -16.09
CA VAL A 314 -7.63 -16.17 -16.66
C VAL A 314 -6.66 -16.61 -15.57
N ALA A 315 -5.70 -17.46 -15.94
CA ALA A 315 -4.72 -18.01 -15.00
C ALA A 315 -3.47 -17.13 -14.88
N ASN A 316 -3.17 -16.34 -15.91
CA ASN A 316 -1.92 -15.63 -16.03
C ASN A 316 -2.18 -14.18 -16.41
N TYR A 317 -1.40 -13.28 -15.82
CA TYR A 317 -1.32 -11.87 -16.20
C TYR A 317 -0.68 -11.72 -17.58
N THR A 318 -1.19 -10.76 -18.34
CA THR A 318 -0.50 -10.24 -19.51
C THR A 318 0.65 -9.31 -19.10
N ALA A 319 1.53 -8.97 -20.04
CA ALA A 319 2.68 -8.11 -19.75
C ALA A 319 2.22 -6.74 -19.23
N GLY A 320 2.72 -6.37 -18.05
CA GLY A 320 2.41 -5.12 -17.38
C GLY A 320 1.10 -5.12 -16.58
N GLN A 321 0.36 -6.23 -16.54
CA GLN A 321 -0.97 -6.24 -15.90
C GLN A 321 -0.90 -6.24 -14.38
N PHE A 322 0.13 -6.87 -13.82
CA PHE A 322 0.46 -6.78 -12.41
C PHE A 322 1.68 -5.89 -12.22
N MET A 323 1.66 -5.07 -11.18
CA MET A 323 2.70 -4.11 -10.84
C MET A 323 3.02 -4.23 -9.36
N GLU A 324 4.30 -4.18 -9.05
CA GLU A 324 4.80 -4.43 -7.71
C GLU A 324 5.80 -3.35 -7.32
N ILE A 325 5.73 -2.93 -6.06
CA ILE A 325 6.65 -1.99 -5.42
C ILE A 325 7.15 -2.54 -4.09
N ALA A 326 8.37 -2.15 -3.72
CA ALA A 326 8.88 -2.27 -2.37
C ALA A 326 9.45 -0.92 -1.91
N VAL A 327 9.21 -0.58 -0.64
CA VAL A 327 9.62 0.67 -0.01
C VAL A 327 10.25 0.37 1.34
N ASN A 328 11.46 0.86 1.55
CA ASN A 328 12.16 0.78 2.83
C ASN A 328 11.75 1.98 3.70
N LEU A 329 10.80 1.77 4.59
CA LEU A 329 10.24 2.81 5.46
C LEU A 329 11.24 3.31 6.50
N THR A 330 12.16 2.45 6.98
CA THR A 330 13.26 2.87 7.87
C THR A 330 14.18 3.86 7.19
N LYS A 331 14.56 3.58 5.94
CA LYS A 331 15.48 4.43 5.17
C LYS A 331 14.83 5.75 4.75
N LEU A 332 13.51 5.74 4.55
CA LEU A 332 12.70 6.92 4.30
C LEU A 332 12.49 7.77 5.56
N GLY A 333 12.77 7.24 6.75
CA GLY A 333 12.58 7.96 8.01
C GLY A 333 11.13 7.96 8.50
N LEU A 334 10.35 6.92 8.17
CA LEU A 334 8.95 6.74 8.57
C LEU A 334 8.73 5.50 9.46
N ASP A 335 9.80 4.91 9.98
CA ASP A 335 9.72 3.75 10.86
C ASP A 335 9.35 4.16 12.30
N PRO A 336 8.10 3.93 12.72
CA PRO A 336 7.58 4.42 14.00
C PRO A 336 8.33 3.83 15.21
N VAL A 337 8.80 2.59 15.11
CA VAL A 337 9.47 1.89 16.23
C VAL A 337 10.81 2.55 16.52
N LEU A 338 11.59 2.84 15.47
CA LEU A 338 12.89 3.48 15.59
C LEU A 338 12.79 4.97 15.95
N ILE A 339 11.68 5.62 15.59
CA ILE A 339 11.52 7.07 15.73
C ILE A 339 10.85 7.45 17.04
N LEU A 340 9.78 6.75 17.43
CA LEU A 340 8.94 7.11 18.59
C LEU A 340 9.24 6.26 19.83
N GLY A 341 10.17 5.29 19.74
CA GLY A 341 10.54 4.43 20.87
C GLY A 341 9.46 3.43 21.29
N GLY A 342 8.55 3.11 20.36
CA GLY A 342 7.47 2.16 20.59
C GLY A 342 7.91 0.69 20.53
N SER A 343 6.98 -0.20 20.85
CA SER A 343 7.08 -1.63 20.60
C SER A 343 6.69 -1.97 19.17
N THR A 344 7.01 -3.18 18.70
CA THR A 344 6.51 -3.71 17.41
C THR A 344 4.98 -3.84 17.35
N CYS A 345 4.30 -3.71 18.49
CA CYS A 345 2.85 -3.68 18.59
C CYS A 345 2.27 -2.27 18.43
N ASP A 346 3.11 -1.22 18.40
CA ASP A 346 2.69 0.13 18.10
C ASP A 346 2.63 0.30 16.58
N ARG A 347 1.40 0.39 16.08
CA ARG A 347 1.08 0.24 14.66
C ARG A 347 0.45 1.54 14.17
N PRO A 348 1.22 2.41 13.51
CA PRO A 348 0.70 3.70 13.10
C PRO A 348 -0.37 3.53 12.01
N PHE A 349 -0.17 2.65 11.03
CA PHE A 349 -1.11 2.51 9.90
C PHE A 349 -2.11 1.40 10.18
N GLN A 350 -3.39 1.75 10.28
CA GLN A 350 -4.49 0.83 10.64
C GLN A 350 -5.43 0.53 9.47
N LYS A 351 -5.60 1.49 8.58
CA LYS A 351 -6.44 1.37 7.39
C LYS A 351 -5.65 1.70 6.14
N VAL A 352 -5.96 0.99 5.07
CA VAL A 352 -5.42 1.27 3.75
C VAL A 352 -6.55 1.55 2.79
N LEU A 353 -6.39 2.58 1.97
CA LEU A 353 -7.19 2.86 0.78
C LEU A 353 -6.24 2.94 -0.42
N VAL A 354 -6.41 2.04 -1.39
CA VAL A 354 -5.64 2.07 -2.64
C VAL A 354 -6.48 2.70 -3.72
N LYS A 355 -5.92 3.66 -4.45
CA LYS A 355 -6.66 4.50 -5.41
C LYS A 355 -5.93 4.61 -6.74
N THR A 356 -6.67 4.88 -7.82
CA THR A 356 -6.08 5.28 -9.10
C THR A 356 -6.37 6.73 -9.46
N ARG A 357 -5.42 7.36 -10.18
CA ARG A 357 -5.52 8.75 -10.66
C ARG A 357 -5.66 8.84 -12.18
N ALA A 358 -6.25 9.94 -12.64
CA ALA A 358 -6.39 10.24 -14.07
C ALA A 358 -5.07 10.60 -14.77
N SER A 359 -4.12 11.19 -14.05
CA SER A 359 -2.82 11.68 -14.57
C SER A 359 -1.70 11.64 -13.51
N THR A 360 -0.47 11.99 -13.90
CA THR A 360 0.70 12.09 -13.00
C THR A 360 0.54 13.14 -11.90
N SER A 361 -0.36 14.12 -12.05
CA SER A 361 -0.52 15.16 -11.01
C SER A 361 -1.09 14.55 -9.74
N PHE A 362 -0.47 14.78 -8.58
CA PHE A 362 -0.98 14.33 -7.28
C PHE A 362 -2.39 14.88 -6.99
N THR A 363 -2.72 16.02 -7.60
CA THR A 363 -4.04 16.67 -7.53
C THR A 363 -4.98 16.29 -8.67
N ALA A 364 -4.62 15.28 -9.47
CA ALA A 364 -5.50 14.75 -10.51
C ALA A 364 -6.74 14.08 -9.88
N GLU A 365 -7.81 14.02 -10.66
CA GLU A 365 -9.01 13.31 -10.25
C GLU A 365 -8.71 11.83 -10.00
N LEU A 366 -9.22 11.34 -8.88
CA LEU A 366 -9.30 9.92 -8.55
C LEU A 366 -10.33 9.24 -9.45
N LYS A 367 -10.15 7.94 -9.69
CA LYS A 367 -11.01 7.16 -10.59
C LYS A 367 -11.58 5.93 -9.91
N ASP A 368 -10.71 5.12 -9.33
CA ASP A 368 -11.11 3.83 -8.75
C ASP A 368 -10.47 3.65 -7.37
N PHE A 369 -11.05 2.78 -6.53
CA PHE A 369 -10.45 2.45 -5.25
C PHE A 369 -10.76 1.06 -4.70
N VAL A 370 -9.79 0.51 -3.97
CA VAL A 370 -9.96 -0.68 -3.14
C VAL A 370 -9.84 -0.30 -1.67
N GLY A 371 -10.85 -0.66 -0.87
CA GLY A 371 -10.90 -0.42 0.57
C GLY A 371 -11.90 0.68 0.97
N PRO A 372 -11.74 1.29 2.16
CA PRO A 372 -10.68 1.05 3.13
C PRO A 372 -10.72 -0.38 3.69
N PHE A 373 -9.55 -1.01 3.87
CA PHE A 373 -9.42 -2.30 4.53
C PHE A 373 -8.48 -2.25 5.71
N ASP A 374 -8.69 -3.20 6.63
CA ASP A 374 -7.87 -3.40 7.82
C ASP A 374 -6.46 -3.82 7.43
N PHE A 375 -5.46 -3.12 7.96
CA PHE A 375 -4.07 -3.47 7.80
C PHE A 375 -3.33 -3.21 9.09
N ASN A 376 -2.48 -4.16 9.48
CA ASN A 376 -1.75 -4.12 10.73
C ASN A 376 -2.70 -4.04 11.95
N LEU A 377 -3.82 -4.78 11.97
CA LEU A 377 -4.70 -4.83 13.16
C LEU A 377 -4.21 -5.83 14.21
N ALA A 378 -4.16 -5.39 15.47
CA ALA A 378 -3.77 -6.28 16.57
C ALA A 378 -4.77 -7.45 16.65
N PRO A 379 -4.30 -8.69 16.88
CA PRO A 379 -5.22 -9.80 17.08
C PRO A 379 -6.10 -9.49 18.30
N LYS A 380 -7.42 -9.63 18.15
CA LYS A 380 -8.37 -9.39 19.24
C LYS A 380 -7.98 -10.30 20.40
N VAL A 381 -7.57 -9.72 21.54
CA VAL A 381 -7.28 -10.47 22.75
C VAL A 381 -8.59 -11.12 23.20
N LYS A 382 -8.66 -12.45 23.17
CA LYS A 382 -9.72 -13.19 23.85
C LYS A 382 -9.47 -13.08 25.35
N LEU A 383 -10.00 -12.04 25.97
CA LEU A 383 -10.10 -11.97 27.42
C LEU A 383 -11.14 -13.01 27.85
N PHE A 384 -10.67 -14.14 28.37
CA PHE A 384 -11.50 -15.01 29.19
C PHE A 384 -11.71 -14.27 30.50
N THR A 385 -12.83 -13.56 30.64
CA THR A 385 -13.24 -13.11 31.96
C THR A 385 -13.75 -14.34 32.68
N ASP A 386 -13.01 -14.83 33.67
CA ASP A 386 -13.59 -15.70 34.69
C ASP A 386 -14.72 -14.89 35.34
N VAL A 387 -15.97 -15.17 34.95
CA VAL A 387 -17.13 -14.61 35.61
C VAL A 387 -17.30 -15.39 36.91
N PRO A 388 -17.02 -14.81 38.09
CA PRO A 388 -17.22 -15.53 39.33
C PRO A 388 -18.71 -15.89 39.45
N ILE A 389 -19.00 -17.19 39.52
CA ILE A 389 -20.33 -17.67 39.86
C ILE A 389 -20.58 -17.31 41.33
N PHE A 390 -21.61 -16.50 41.58
CA PHE A 390 -22.02 -16.13 42.92
C PHE A 390 -22.66 -17.32 43.64
N CYS A 391 -21.97 -17.88 44.63
CA CYS A 391 -22.58 -18.68 45.68
C CYS A 391 -22.31 -18.04 47.04
N GLY A 392 -23.10 -17.03 47.41
CA GLY A 392 -23.16 -16.49 48.77
C GLY A 392 -21.99 -15.57 49.19
N VAL A 393 -22.37 -14.38 49.67
CA VAL A 393 -21.73 -13.32 50.50
C VAL A 393 -20.20 -13.07 50.51
N LYS A 394 -19.33 -13.78 49.79
CA LYS A 394 -17.91 -13.42 49.66
C LYS A 394 -17.39 -13.73 48.26
N SER A 395 -17.12 -12.68 47.49
CA SER A 395 -16.23 -12.77 46.33
C SER A 395 -14.79 -12.59 46.81
N VAL A 396 -13.91 -13.49 46.41
CA VAL A 396 -12.46 -13.25 46.38
C VAL A 396 -12.07 -13.31 44.92
N SER A 397 -11.77 -12.15 44.34
CA SER A 397 -11.13 -12.06 43.04
C SER A 397 -9.63 -12.00 43.29
N ASN A 398 -8.86 -12.92 42.69
CA ASN A 398 -7.41 -12.80 42.64
C ASN A 398 -7.04 -12.03 41.37
N LEU A 399 -7.03 -10.70 41.48
CA LEU A 399 -6.07 -9.86 40.78
C LEU A 399 -5.33 -9.04 41.83
#